data_AF-A0A388LFP5-F1
#
_entry.id   AF-A0A388LFP5-F1
#
_cell.length_a   1.000
_cell.length_b   1.000
_cell.length_c   1.000
_cell.angle_alpha   90.00
_cell.angle_beta   90.00
_cell.angle_gamma   90.00
#
_symmetry.space_group_name_H-M   'P 1'
#
loop_
_entity.id
_entity.type
_entity.pdbx_description
1 polymer ?
#
loop_
_entity_poly.entity_id
_entity_poly.type
_entity_poly.pdbx_seq_one_letter_code
_entity_poly.pdbx_strand_id
1 'polypeptide(L)'
;MRCSQRLAECESKGTKPQLGPQTPRIPCRQRTAMAAAADLNMQASPSRPVTPPMPVRRTDELQLAFLERRQKYTETAAAELRKWEEEEAACKQAIQRQLEEAEEARQQAAAEAAATTRLQQRQVEASQTQARYQAAMDLLTEESTYRNVLQQQHFRAIEEQEEPTEDERNRETTTVLIENLLYTCNCQQRELLAMRQIFIRHKGMIKAMDKKIVDLQAANSILQAADSQQQAINDRLQTFVNAGLARLSAVESTGGAVSDCSPALAAQTKQFDEWINHIVASLGNISKFARASTAVSCRRSTTKFNNEQLLSSRMEDAELQDREVR
;
A
#
# COMPACT_ATOMS: atom_id res chain seq x y z
N MET A 1 -41.67 60.26 -13.29
CA MET A 1 -43.02 59.79 -13.67
C MET A 1 -43.03 58.26 -13.69
N ARG A 2 -43.68 57.68 -12.67
CA ARG A 2 -44.31 56.36 -12.54
C ARG A 2 -43.73 55.12 -13.25
N CYS A 3 -43.36 54.15 -12.41
CA CYS A 3 -43.34 52.71 -12.68
C CYS A 3 -44.63 52.23 -13.37
N SER A 4 -44.52 51.23 -14.25
CA SER A 4 -45.60 50.26 -14.47
C SER A 4 -45.06 48.92 -14.96
N GLN A 5 -45.08 47.97 -14.02
CA GLN A 5 -45.33 46.54 -14.24
C GLN A 5 -46.44 46.30 -15.28
N ARG A 6 -46.27 45.27 -16.12
CA ARG A 6 -47.38 44.49 -16.65
C ARG A 6 -47.02 43.01 -16.67
N LEU A 7 -47.72 42.29 -15.79
CA LEU A 7 -48.05 40.87 -15.87
C LEU A 7 -48.97 40.63 -17.06
N ALA A 8 -48.80 39.51 -17.75
CA ALA A 8 -49.86 38.85 -18.51
C ALA A 8 -49.57 37.34 -18.52
N GLU A 9 -50.27 36.65 -17.63
CA GLU A 9 -50.55 35.22 -17.70
C GLU A 9 -51.60 34.98 -18.82
N CYS A 10 -51.51 33.85 -19.53
CA CYS A 10 -52.68 33.00 -19.83
C CYS A 10 -52.27 31.70 -20.52
N GLU A 11 -52.44 30.60 -19.76
CA GLU A 11 -53.08 29.32 -20.12
C GLU A 11 -52.52 28.47 -21.29
N SER A 12 -51.90 27.30 -21.03
CA SER A 12 -52.50 26.02 -20.61
C SER A 12 -53.33 25.33 -21.71
N LYS A 13 -52.76 24.28 -22.34
CA LYS A 13 -53.47 23.04 -22.74
C LYS A 13 -52.49 21.87 -22.85
N GLY A 14 -52.81 20.74 -22.23
CA GLY A 14 -52.30 19.43 -22.68
C GLY A 14 -51.75 18.48 -21.62
N THR A 15 -52.43 18.31 -20.49
CA THR A 15 -52.16 17.23 -19.53
C THR A 15 -52.46 15.86 -20.16
N LYS A 16 -51.45 14.99 -20.27
CA LYS A 16 -51.59 13.53 -20.44
C LYS A 16 -51.01 12.84 -19.19
N PRO A 17 -51.54 11.66 -18.80
CA PRO A 17 -51.55 11.21 -17.41
C PRO A 17 -50.16 10.80 -16.91
N GLN A 18 -49.94 11.13 -15.64
CA GLN A 18 -48.84 10.70 -14.81
C GLN A 18 -48.70 9.17 -14.88
N LEU A 19 -47.60 8.72 -15.50
CA LEU A 19 -47.03 7.43 -15.18
C LEU A 19 -46.41 7.59 -13.79
N GLY A 20 -46.91 6.83 -12.82
CA GLY A 20 -46.47 6.87 -11.42
C GLY A 20 -44.95 6.71 -11.26
N PRO A 21 -44.40 6.99 -10.06
CA PRO A 21 -42.96 7.01 -9.83
C PRO A 21 -42.36 5.65 -10.22
N GLN A 22 -41.66 5.62 -11.36
CA GLN A 22 -40.83 4.47 -11.70
C GLN A 22 -39.76 4.38 -10.63
N THR A 23 -39.90 3.35 -9.80
CA THR A 23 -38.89 2.89 -8.87
C THR A 23 -37.58 2.78 -9.66
N PRO A 24 -36.46 3.33 -9.18
CA PRO A 24 -35.19 3.16 -9.87
C PRO A 24 -34.94 1.66 -9.97
N ARG A 25 -34.94 1.14 -11.19
CA ARG A 25 -34.50 -0.23 -11.46
C ARG A 25 -33.05 -0.30 -11.03
N ILE A 26 -32.86 -0.80 -9.81
CA ILE A 26 -31.61 -1.32 -9.30
C ILE A 26 -31.01 -2.13 -10.45
N PRO A 27 -29.79 -1.85 -10.93
CA PRO A 27 -29.11 -2.78 -11.80
C PRO A 27 -29.00 -4.06 -11.00
N CYS A 28 -29.81 -5.06 -11.34
CA CYS A 28 -29.66 -6.40 -10.82
C CYS A 28 -28.22 -6.78 -11.13
N ARG A 29 -27.37 -6.72 -10.09
CA ARG A 29 -26.06 -7.35 -10.10
C ARG A 29 -26.29 -8.73 -10.72
N GLN A 30 -25.63 -9.01 -11.84
CA GLN A 30 -25.43 -10.38 -12.28
C GLN A 30 -24.66 -11.08 -11.18
N ARG A 31 -25.41 -11.64 -10.22
CA ARG A 31 -24.92 -12.42 -9.10
C ARG A 31 -25.19 -13.87 -9.44
N THR A 32 -24.70 -14.32 -10.59
CA THR A 32 -24.91 -15.71 -11.04
C THR A 32 -23.79 -16.18 -11.97
N ALA A 33 -22.54 -15.98 -11.56
CA ALA A 33 -21.40 -16.70 -12.15
C ALA A 33 -20.28 -17.01 -11.14
N MET A 34 -20.20 -16.31 -10.00
CA MET A 34 -19.21 -16.66 -8.96
C MET A 34 -19.66 -17.74 -7.97
N ALA A 35 -20.96 -18.01 -7.85
CA ALA A 35 -21.43 -19.11 -6.98
C ALA A 35 -21.20 -20.48 -7.62
N ALA A 36 -21.26 -20.58 -8.96
CA ALA A 36 -21.03 -21.84 -9.67
C ALA A 36 -19.54 -22.24 -9.74
N ALA A 37 -18.60 -21.30 -9.57
CA ALA A 37 -17.17 -21.59 -9.53
C ALA A 37 -16.68 -21.99 -8.12
N ALA A 38 -17.41 -21.63 -7.07
CA ALA A 38 -17.05 -22.00 -5.70
C ALA A 38 -17.37 -23.48 -5.39
N ASP A 39 -18.45 -24.02 -5.98
CA ASP A 39 -18.84 -25.42 -5.77
C ASP A 39 -17.97 -26.43 -6.55
N LEU A 40 -17.27 -25.99 -7.61
CA LEU A 40 -16.33 -26.86 -8.34
C LEU A 40 -14.96 -26.99 -7.66
N ASN A 41 -14.57 -26.04 -6.80
CA ASN A 41 -13.24 -26.03 -6.19
C ASN A 41 -13.13 -26.89 -4.91
N MET A 42 -14.25 -27.32 -4.35
CA MET A 42 -14.27 -28.27 -3.22
C MET A 42 -14.07 -29.73 -3.65
N GLN A 43 -14.19 -30.03 -4.95
CA GLN A 43 -14.02 -31.38 -5.52
C GLN A 43 -12.65 -31.64 -6.15
N ALA A 44 -11.74 -30.66 -6.20
CA ALA A 44 -10.48 -30.80 -6.92
C ALA A 44 -9.45 -31.71 -6.22
N SER A 45 -9.56 -31.89 -4.90
CA SER A 45 -8.62 -32.70 -4.15
C SER A 45 -8.93 -34.19 -4.30
N PRO A 46 -7.98 -35.02 -4.80
CA PRO A 46 -8.18 -36.46 -4.87
C PRO A 46 -8.43 -37.02 -3.46
N SER A 47 -9.45 -37.87 -3.32
CA SER A 47 -9.77 -38.49 -2.04
C SER A 47 -8.64 -39.42 -1.61
N ARG A 48 -8.22 -39.34 -0.33
CA ARG A 48 -7.14 -40.17 0.19
C ARG A 48 -7.48 -41.67 0.01
N PRO A 49 -6.56 -42.49 -0.50
CA PRO A 49 -6.75 -43.93 -0.61
C PRO A 49 -7.04 -44.53 0.77
N VAL A 50 -8.09 -45.35 0.87
CA VAL A 50 -8.44 -46.07 2.09
C VAL A 50 -7.56 -47.32 2.18
N THR A 51 -6.74 -47.41 3.22
CA THR A 51 -5.84 -48.55 3.41
C THR A 51 -6.65 -49.85 3.61
N PRO A 52 -6.41 -50.91 2.82
CA PRO A 52 -7.11 -52.18 3.01
C PRO A 52 -6.76 -52.82 4.38
N PRO A 53 -7.53 -53.81 4.87
CA PRO A 53 -7.19 -54.52 6.10
C PRO A 53 -5.91 -55.35 5.93
N MET A 54 -5.03 -55.31 6.93
CA MET A 54 -3.73 -55.99 6.90
C MET A 54 -3.90 -57.53 6.78
N PRO A 55 -3.15 -58.20 5.90
CA PRO A 55 -3.25 -59.65 5.75
C PRO A 55 -2.82 -60.38 7.03
N VAL A 56 -3.64 -61.34 7.47
CA VAL A 56 -3.41 -62.19 8.65
C VAL A 56 -2.94 -63.58 8.22
N ARG A 57 -2.04 -64.20 9.00
CA ARG A 57 -1.47 -65.52 8.70
C ARG A 57 -2.54 -66.61 8.75
N ARG A 58 -2.61 -67.46 7.71
CA ARG A 58 -3.55 -68.59 7.65
C ARG A 58 -2.99 -69.81 8.37
N THR A 59 -3.86 -70.71 8.83
CA THR A 59 -3.49 -71.90 9.63
C THR A 59 -2.55 -72.86 8.90
N ASP A 60 -2.65 -72.95 7.57
CA ASP A 60 -1.88 -73.89 6.75
C ASP A 60 -0.76 -73.23 5.93
N GLU A 61 -0.43 -71.96 6.23
CA GLU A 61 0.51 -71.16 5.43
C GLU A 61 1.94 -71.22 6.00
N LEU A 62 2.89 -71.56 5.11
CA LEU A 62 4.32 -71.47 5.40
C LEU A 62 4.69 -70.02 5.73
N GLN A 63 5.52 -69.83 6.77
CA GLN A 63 5.89 -68.52 7.29
C GLN A 63 6.48 -67.57 6.23
N LEU A 64 7.25 -68.12 5.28
CA LEU A 64 7.84 -67.36 4.18
C LEU A 64 6.77 -66.78 3.23
N ALA A 65 5.74 -67.56 2.89
CA ALA A 65 4.64 -67.12 2.02
C ALA A 65 3.81 -65.99 2.67
N PHE A 66 3.61 -66.05 3.99
CA PHE A 66 2.96 -64.98 4.74
C PHE A 66 3.78 -63.68 4.70
N LEU A 67 5.10 -63.76 4.89
CA LEU A 67 5.98 -62.59 4.86
C LEU A 67 6.06 -61.95 3.48
N GLU A 68 6.16 -62.75 2.40
CA GLU A 68 6.12 -62.24 1.03
C GLU A 68 4.80 -61.53 0.71
N ARG A 69 3.66 -62.09 1.15
CA ARG A 69 2.34 -61.45 0.97
C ARG A 69 2.26 -60.12 1.73
N ARG A 70 2.80 -60.09 2.96
CA ARG A 70 2.84 -58.88 3.79
C ARG A 70 3.74 -57.82 3.16
N GLN A 71 4.89 -58.21 2.61
CA GLN A 71 5.79 -57.31 1.90
C GLN A 71 5.11 -56.70 0.67
N LYS A 72 4.50 -57.53 -0.18
CA LYS A 72 3.75 -57.06 -1.36
C LYS A 72 2.65 -56.08 -0.97
N TYR A 73 1.90 -56.38 0.08
CA TYR A 73 0.86 -55.49 0.61
C TYR A 73 1.42 -54.11 1.04
N THR A 74 2.55 -54.08 1.76
CA THR A 74 3.18 -52.82 2.16
C THR A 74 3.72 -52.04 0.96
N GLU A 75 4.26 -52.73 -0.04
CA GLU A 75 4.77 -52.13 -1.27
C GLU A 75 3.63 -51.53 -2.11
N THR A 76 2.51 -52.22 -2.25
CA THR A 76 1.33 -51.71 -2.97
C THR A 76 0.70 -50.53 -2.25
N ALA A 77 0.55 -50.59 -0.92
CA ALA A 77 0.02 -49.48 -0.13
C ALA A 77 0.94 -48.25 -0.19
N ALA A 78 2.26 -48.43 -0.15
CA ALA A 78 3.22 -47.34 -0.30
C ALA A 78 3.27 -46.78 -1.73
N ALA A 79 3.02 -47.59 -2.76
CA ALA A 79 2.92 -47.12 -4.14
C ALA A 79 1.64 -46.29 -4.37
N GLU A 80 0.50 -46.71 -3.83
CA GLU A 80 -0.75 -45.96 -3.90
C GLU A 80 -0.66 -44.62 -3.16
N LEU A 81 -0.04 -44.60 -1.97
CA LEU A 81 0.16 -43.36 -1.22
C LEU A 81 1.05 -42.38 -1.99
N ARG A 82 2.16 -42.84 -2.57
CA ARG A 82 3.06 -42.00 -3.39
C ARG A 82 2.34 -41.42 -4.61
N LYS A 83 1.53 -42.23 -5.32
CA LYS A 83 0.72 -41.73 -6.44
C LYS A 83 -0.27 -40.66 -6.00
N TRP A 84 -0.95 -40.86 -4.88
CA TRP A 84 -1.87 -39.87 -4.35
C TRP A 84 -1.14 -38.58 -3.92
N GLU A 85 0.03 -38.67 -3.30
CA GLU A 85 0.85 -37.51 -2.95
C GLU A 85 1.30 -36.73 -4.19
N GLU A 86 1.68 -37.43 -5.27
CA GLU A 86 2.02 -36.82 -6.57
C GLU A 86 0.81 -36.12 -7.20
N GLU A 87 -0.37 -36.75 -7.19
CA GLU A 87 -1.62 -36.16 -7.70
C GLU A 87 -2.09 -34.96 -6.86
N GLU A 88 -1.99 -35.04 -5.53
CA GLU A 88 -2.32 -33.93 -4.64
C GLU A 88 -1.35 -32.75 -4.85
N ALA A 89 -0.06 -33.03 -5.05
CA ALA A 89 0.94 -32.01 -5.38
C ALA A 89 0.66 -31.37 -6.75
N ALA A 90 0.31 -32.17 -7.77
CA ALA A 90 -0.06 -31.67 -9.08
C ALA A 90 -1.33 -30.80 -9.03
N CYS A 91 -2.34 -31.22 -8.27
CA CYS A 91 -3.56 -30.45 -8.04
C CYS A 91 -3.26 -29.09 -7.37
N LYS A 92 -2.44 -29.08 -6.31
CA LYS A 92 -2.03 -27.83 -5.63
C LYS A 92 -1.29 -26.89 -6.57
N GLN A 93 -0.40 -27.40 -7.41
CA GLN A 93 0.31 -26.59 -8.41
C GLN A 93 -0.64 -26.04 -9.48
N ALA A 94 -1.62 -26.81 -9.93
CA ALA A 94 -2.62 -26.34 -10.89
C ALA A 94 -3.47 -25.19 -10.30
N ILE A 95 -3.92 -25.33 -9.05
CA ILE A 95 -4.64 -24.26 -8.34
C ILE A 95 -3.77 -23.01 -8.19
N GLN A 96 -2.49 -23.17 -7.86
CA GLN A 96 -1.56 -22.05 -7.72
C GLN A 96 -1.39 -21.30 -9.05
N ARG A 97 -1.19 -22.03 -10.16
CA ARG A 97 -1.09 -21.42 -11.50
C ARG A 97 -2.36 -20.66 -11.88
N GLN A 98 -3.53 -21.22 -11.58
CA GLN A 98 -4.81 -20.57 -11.84
C GLN A 98 -5.00 -19.30 -10.99
N LEU A 99 -4.53 -19.29 -9.75
CA LEU A 99 -4.54 -18.10 -8.91
C LEU A 99 -3.60 -17.02 -9.46
N GLU A 100 -2.39 -17.39 -9.87
CA GLU A 100 -1.42 -16.48 -10.49
C GLU A 100 -1.97 -15.89 -11.79
N GLU A 101 -2.49 -16.72 -12.69
CA GLU A 101 -3.11 -16.25 -13.95
C GLU A 101 -4.33 -15.35 -13.70
N ALA A 102 -5.17 -15.68 -12.71
CA ALA A 102 -6.31 -14.84 -12.34
C ALA A 102 -5.87 -13.51 -11.69
N GLU A 103 -4.78 -13.51 -10.92
CA GLU A 103 -4.20 -12.29 -10.36
C GLU A 103 -3.58 -11.42 -11.44
N GLU A 104 -2.84 -12.00 -12.39
CA GLU A 104 -2.31 -11.29 -13.56
C GLU A 104 -3.43 -10.68 -14.41
N ALA A 105 -4.49 -11.43 -14.69
CA ALA A 105 -5.66 -10.93 -15.43
C ALA A 105 -6.36 -9.78 -14.68
N ARG A 106 -6.46 -9.84 -13.35
CA ARG A 106 -7.00 -8.74 -12.52
C ARG A 106 -6.11 -7.51 -12.57
N GLN A 107 -4.79 -7.69 -12.49
CA GLN A 107 -3.84 -6.58 -12.56
C GLN A 107 -3.89 -5.92 -13.93
N GLN A 108 -3.97 -6.70 -15.01
CA GLN A 108 -4.10 -6.18 -16.36
C GLN A 108 -5.41 -5.40 -16.55
N ALA A 109 -6.55 -5.96 -16.13
CA ALA A 109 -7.83 -5.26 -16.20
C ALA A 109 -7.84 -3.95 -15.38
N ALA A 110 -7.19 -3.93 -14.21
CA ALA A 110 -7.04 -2.72 -13.40
C ALA A 110 -6.12 -1.70 -14.09
N ALA A 111 -5.04 -2.14 -14.74
CA ALA A 111 -4.14 -1.27 -15.49
C ALA A 111 -4.84 -0.65 -16.71
N GLU A 112 -5.65 -1.42 -17.44
CA GLU A 112 -6.46 -0.94 -18.57
C GLU A 112 -7.55 0.04 -18.10
N ALA A 113 -8.24 -0.25 -17.00
CA ALA A 113 -9.19 0.68 -16.38
C ALA A 113 -8.52 1.98 -15.91
N ALA A 114 -7.31 1.90 -15.36
CA ALA A 114 -6.53 3.08 -14.99
C ALA A 114 -6.06 3.86 -16.24
N ALA A 115 -5.67 3.18 -17.31
CA ALA A 115 -5.26 3.82 -18.57
C ALA A 115 -6.42 4.57 -19.23
N THR A 116 -7.62 3.96 -19.28
CA THR A 116 -8.84 4.62 -19.81
C THR A 116 -9.22 5.83 -18.98
N THR A 117 -9.17 5.74 -17.64
CA THR A 117 -9.42 6.88 -16.74
C THR A 117 -8.42 8.01 -16.97
N ARG A 118 -7.12 7.71 -17.12
CA ARG A 118 -6.08 8.71 -17.42
C ARG A 118 -6.30 9.38 -18.77
N LEU A 119 -6.73 8.62 -19.79
CA LEU A 119 -7.04 9.17 -21.11
C LEU A 119 -8.21 10.16 -21.02
N GLN A 120 -9.28 9.80 -20.30
CA GLN A 120 -10.42 10.69 -20.08
C GLN A 120 -10.01 11.96 -19.33
N GLN A 121 -9.21 11.85 -18.27
CA GLN A 121 -8.69 12.99 -17.53
C GLN A 121 -7.91 13.94 -18.43
N ARG A 122 -6.99 13.42 -19.26
CA ARG A 122 -6.22 14.24 -20.21
C ARG A 122 -7.11 14.95 -21.22
N GLN A 123 -8.18 14.30 -21.71
CA GLN A 123 -9.12 14.95 -22.61
C GLN A 123 -9.88 16.09 -21.93
N VAL A 124 -10.33 15.90 -20.69
CA VAL A 124 -11.00 16.95 -19.91
C VAL A 124 -10.06 18.12 -19.66
N GLU A 125 -8.82 17.86 -19.24
CA GLU A 125 -7.79 18.89 -19.02
C GLU A 125 -7.46 19.67 -20.30
N ALA A 126 -7.33 18.98 -21.43
CA ALA A 126 -7.11 19.62 -22.73
C ALA A 126 -8.29 20.52 -23.12
N SER A 127 -9.53 20.03 -22.98
CA SER A 127 -10.73 20.81 -23.28
C SER A 127 -10.87 22.04 -22.36
N GLN A 128 -10.54 21.90 -21.07
CA GLN A 128 -10.56 23.02 -20.13
C GLN A 128 -9.49 24.06 -20.46
N THR A 129 -8.29 23.62 -20.84
CA THR A 129 -7.20 24.51 -21.25
C THR A 129 -7.57 25.27 -22.53
N GLN A 130 -8.16 24.58 -23.50
CA GLN A 130 -8.66 25.21 -24.73
C GLN A 130 -9.78 26.22 -24.45
N ALA A 131 -10.74 25.89 -23.58
CA ALA A 131 -11.81 26.81 -23.20
C ALA A 131 -11.27 28.07 -22.49
N ARG A 132 -10.27 27.92 -21.62
CA ARG A 132 -9.59 29.07 -20.99
C ARG A 132 -8.86 29.93 -22.02
N TYR A 133 -8.20 29.32 -23.00
CA TYR A 133 -7.54 30.04 -24.07
C TYR A 133 -8.55 30.83 -24.92
N GLN A 134 -9.66 30.20 -25.32
CA GLN A 134 -10.71 30.88 -26.09
C GLN A 134 -11.30 32.06 -25.32
N ALA A 135 -11.65 31.87 -24.04
CA ALA A 135 -12.16 32.94 -23.20
C ALA A 135 -11.18 34.12 -23.08
N ALA A 136 -9.87 33.86 -23.03
CA ALA A 136 -8.86 34.91 -23.01
C ALA A 136 -8.80 35.68 -24.34
N MET A 137 -8.96 34.99 -25.48
CA MET A 137 -9.00 35.63 -26.80
C MET A 137 -10.27 36.45 -27.01
N ASP A 138 -11.42 35.95 -26.53
CA ASP A 138 -12.69 36.66 -26.58
C ASP A 138 -12.61 37.95 -25.74
N LEU A 139 -12.09 37.85 -24.51
CA LEU A 139 -11.84 39.02 -23.65
C LEU A 139 -10.91 40.04 -24.29
N LEU A 140 -9.81 39.60 -24.91
CA LEU A 140 -8.89 40.51 -25.61
C LEU A 140 -9.57 41.23 -26.79
N THR A 141 -10.47 40.53 -27.48
CA THR A 141 -11.24 41.08 -28.59
C THR A 141 -12.23 42.12 -28.07
N GLU A 142 -13.02 41.79 -27.04
CA GLU A 142 -13.94 42.72 -26.39
C GLU A 142 -13.21 43.97 -25.88
N GLU A 143 -12.10 43.83 -25.16
CA GLU A 143 -11.24 44.93 -24.72
C GLU A 143 -10.81 45.84 -25.88
N SER A 144 -10.40 45.26 -27.02
CA SER A 144 -10.05 46.03 -28.20
C SER A 144 -11.23 46.82 -28.78
N THR A 145 -12.43 46.22 -28.79
CA THR A 145 -13.64 46.90 -29.29
C THR A 145 -14.07 48.04 -28.38
N TYR A 146 -14.04 47.85 -27.05
CA TYR A 146 -14.34 48.90 -26.09
C TYR A 146 -13.32 50.02 -26.15
N ARG A 147 -12.02 49.70 -26.26
CA ARG A 147 -10.95 50.70 -26.43
C ARG A 147 -11.20 51.57 -27.67
N ASN A 148 -11.57 50.98 -28.80
CA ASN A 148 -11.87 51.72 -30.03
C ASN A 148 -13.09 52.64 -29.88
N VAL A 149 -14.17 52.17 -29.25
CA VAL A 149 -15.37 52.99 -29.02
C VAL A 149 -15.06 54.16 -28.09
N LEU A 150 -14.33 53.92 -26.99
CA LEU A 150 -13.92 54.97 -26.07
C LEU A 150 -13.02 56.00 -26.76
N GLN A 151 -12.08 55.56 -27.59
CA GLN A 151 -11.26 56.47 -28.39
C GLN A 151 -12.11 57.33 -29.32
N GLN A 152 -13.12 56.79 -29.99
CA GLN A 152 -13.99 57.60 -30.86
C GLN A 152 -14.86 58.60 -30.09
N GLN A 153 -15.25 58.29 -28.85
CA GLN A 153 -16.07 59.17 -28.01
C GLN A 153 -15.26 60.30 -27.36
N HIS A 154 -14.01 60.03 -26.97
CA HIS A 154 -13.16 60.98 -26.24
C HIS A 154 -12.11 61.68 -27.11
N PHE A 155 -11.60 60.99 -28.14
CA PHE A 155 -10.64 61.52 -29.10
C PHE A 155 -11.30 61.65 -30.46
N ARG A 156 -12.19 62.63 -30.60
CA ARG A 156 -12.34 63.28 -31.90
C ARG A 156 -11.09 64.12 -32.09
N ALA A 157 -10.23 63.78 -33.06
CA ALA A 157 -9.05 64.58 -33.38
C ALA A 157 -9.48 66.00 -33.76
N ILE A 158 -9.44 66.92 -32.78
CA ILE A 158 -9.50 68.35 -33.01
C ILE A 158 -8.03 68.75 -33.14
N GLU A 159 -7.63 69.16 -34.34
CA GLU A 159 -6.25 69.55 -34.67
C GLU A 159 -5.77 70.82 -33.92
N GLU A 160 -6.59 71.38 -33.04
CA GLU A 160 -6.24 72.45 -32.11
C GLU A 160 -6.47 71.94 -30.69
N GLN A 161 -5.40 71.45 -30.04
CA GLN A 161 -5.46 71.01 -28.66
C GLN A 161 -5.44 72.26 -27.75
N GLU A 162 -6.59 72.59 -27.17
CA GLU A 162 -6.68 73.56 -26.06
C GLU A 162 -5.97 72.97 -24.83
N GLU A 163 -5.20 73.79 -24.11
CA GLU A 163 -4.42 73.35 -22.95
C GLU A 163 -5.34 72.65 -21.94
N PRO A 164 -4.98 71.46 -21.42
CA PRO A 164 -5.85 70.67 -20.57
C PRO A 164 -6.33 71.51 -19.38
N THR A 165 -7.64 71.50 -19.18
CA THR A 165 -8.26 72.22 -18.06
C THR A 165 -7.79 71.62 -16.73
N GLU A 166 -7.70 72.42 -15.67
CA GLU A 166 -7.21 71.98 -14.35
C GLU A 166 -7.96 70.73 -13.83
N ASP A 167 -9.26 70.61 -14.12
CA ASP A 167 -10.10 69.45 -13.77
C ASP A 167 -9.71 68.18 -14.55
N GLU A 168 -9.33 68.28 -15.82
CA GLU A 168 -8.83 67.15 -16.61
C GLU A 168 -7.48 66.65 -16.09
N ARG A 169 -6.57 67.56 -15.73
CA ARG A 169 -5.30 67.20 -15.07
C ARG A 169 -5.53 66.51 -13.72
N ASN A 170 -6.50 66.99 -12.93
CA ASN A 170 -6.85 66.37 -11.65
C ASN A 170 -7.46 64.97 -11.81
N ARG A 171 -8.25 64.75 -12.87
CA ARG A 171 -8.76 63.41 -13.22
C ARG A 171 -7.65 62.49 -13.68
N GLU A 172 -6.74 62.96 -14.53
CA GLU A 172 -5.62 62.17 -15.02
C GLU A 172 -4.70 61.73 -13.86
N THR A 173 -4.32 62.66 -12.99
CA THR A 173 -3.53 62.35 -11.78
C THR A 173 -4.24 61.35 -10.87
N THR A 174 -5.57 61.44 -10.72
CA THR A 174 -6.36 60.46 -9.98
C THR A 174 -6.38 59.09 -10.66
N THR A 175 -6.53 59.03 -11.99
CA THR A 175 -6.52 57.77 -12.74
C THR A 175 -5.17 57.07 -12.66
N VAL A 176 -4.07 57.82 -12.79
CA VAL A 176 -2.70 57.30 -12.65
C VAL A 176 -2.46 56.77 -11.23
N LEU A 177 -2.97 57.46 -10.21
CA LEU A 177 -2.89 56.99 -8.83
C LEU A 177 -3.65 55.67 -8.66
N ILE A 178 -4.88 55.57 -9.17
CA ILE A 178 -5.72 54.37 -9.09
C ILE A 178 -5.07 53.20 -9.86
N GLU A 179 -4.53 53.44 -11.05
CA GLU A 179 -3.83 52.43 -11.85
C GLU A 179 -2.60 51.88 -11.10
N ASN A 180 -1.76 52.76 -10.55
CA ASN A 180 -0.60 52.36 -9.75
C ASN A 180 -1.01 51.56 -8.49
N LEU A 181 -2.09 51.95 -7.82
CA LEU A 181 -2.64 51.22 -6.68
C LEU A 181 -3.17 49.84 -7.07
N LEU A 182 -3.90 49.73 -8.19
CA LEU A 182 -4.40 48.45 -8.69
C LEU A 182 -3.25 47.53 -9.11
N TYR A 183 -2.25 48.06 -9.82
CA TYR A 183 -1.06 47.31 -10.22
C TYR A 183 -0.30 46.75 -9.00
N THR A 184 -0.04 47.60 -8.00
CA THR A 184 0.65 47.17 -6.77
C THR A 184 -0.18 46.18 -5.96
N CYS A 185 -1.50 46.38 -5.85
CA CYS A 185 -2.39 45.46 -5.16
C CYS A 185 -2.49 44.09 -5.86
N ASN A 186 -2.57 44.08 -7.20
CA ASN A 186 -2.59 42.84 -7.98
C ASN A 186 -1.26 42.08 -7.84
N CYS A 187 -0.14 42.80 -7.90
CA CYS A 187 1.19 42.23 -7.66
C CYS A 187 1.27 41.55 -6.28
N GLN A 188 0.87 42.26 -5.22
CA GLN A 188 0.83 41.72 -3.86
C GLN A 188 -0.09 40.48 -3.75
N GLN A 189 -1.24 40.49 -4.40
CA GLN A 189 -2.16 39.35 -4.39
C GLN A 189 -1.52 38.12 -5.05
N ARG A 190 -0.77 38.30 -6.15
CA ARG A 190 -0.08 37.21 -6.85
C ARG A 190 1.04 36.62 -5.99
N GLU A 191 1.83 37.47 -5.34
CA GLU A 191 2.89 37.02 -4.40
C GLU A 191 2.31 36.25 -3.21
N LEU A 192 1.22 36.74 -2.62
CA LEU A 192 0.53 36.05 -1.52
C LEU A 192 0.01 34.67 -1.93
N LEU A 193 -0.54 34.55 -3.14
CA LEU A 193 -0.99 33.26 -3.67
C LEU A 193 0.18 32.29 -3.91
N ALA A 194 1.29 32.79 -4.46
CA ALA A 194 2.50 31.98 -4.65
C ALA A 194 3.04 31.48 -3.29
N MET A 195 3.11 32.36 -2.29
CA MET A 195 3.56 32.00 -0.94
C MET A 195 2.64 30.96 -0.28
N ARG A 196 1.32 31.10 -0.45
CA ARG A 196 0.34 30.11 0.04
C ARG A 196 0.58 28.73 -0.57
N GLN A 197 0.86 28.64 -1.87
CA GLN A 197 1.17 27.37 -2.51
C GLN A 197 2.46 26.75 -1.93
N ILE A 198 3.49 27.56 -1.72
CA ILE A 198 4.73 27.13 -1.07
C ILE A 198 4.45 26.56 0.32
N PHE A 199 3.63 27.24 1.14
CA PHE A 199 3.27 26.75 2.47
C PHE A 199 2.49 25.44 2.44
N ILE A 200 1.56 25.26 1.48
CA ILE A 200 0.82 24.01 1.32
C ILE A 200 1.77 22.85 1.01
N ARG A 201 2.74 23.05 0.11
CA ARG A 201 3.76 22.04 -0.21
C ARG A 201 4.60 21.68 1.02
N HIS A 202 5.13 22.68 1.72
CA HIS A 202 5.94 22.45 2.92
C HIS A 202 5.16 21.73 4.02
N LYS A 203 3.90 22.11 4.25
CA LYS A 203 3.02 21.43 5.20
C LYS A 203 2.81 19.96 4.84
N GLY A 204 2.65 19.65 3.55
CA GLY A 204 2.57 18.27 3.06
C GLY A 204 3.83 17.47 3.33
N MET A 205 4.99 18.07 3.04
CA MET A 205 6.30 17.45 3.30
C MET A 205 6.53 17.17 4.79
N ILE A 206 6.22 18.14 5.67
CA ILE A 206 6.34 17.95 7.13
C ILE A 206 5.46 16.79 7.58
N LYS A 207 4.19 16.72 7.16
CA LYS A 207 3.31 15.58 7.48
C LYS A 207 3.86 14.23 7.00
N ALA A 208 4.50 14.21 5.83
CA ALA A 208 5.13 12.99 5.31
C ALA A 208 6.35 12.59 6.15
N MET A 209 7.15 13.56 6.60
CA MET A 209 8.26 13.33 7.53
C MET A 209 7.76 12.82 8.89
N ASP A 210 6.70 13.41 9.45
CA ASP A 210 6.10 12.96 10.71
C ASP A 210 5.67 11.49 10.62
N LYS A 211 5.05 11.09 9.51
CA LYS A 211 4.69 9.68 9.27
C LYS A 211 5.92 8.78 9.27
N LYS A 212 7.00 9.18 8.60
CA LYS A 212 8.27 8.43 8.60
C LYS A 212 8.88 8.32 10.00
N ILE A 213 8.82 9.39 10.80
CA ILE A 213 9.31 9.38 12.19
C ILE A 213 8.53 8.35 13.00
N VAL A 214 7.19 8.33 12.89
CA VAL A 214 6.34 7.34 13.57
C VAL A 214 6.68 5.92 13.11
N ASP A 215 6.87 5.68 11.81
CA ASP A 215 7.25 4.37 11.28
C ASP A 215 8.62 3.91 11.80
N LEU A 216 9.59 4.82 11.88
CA LEU A 216 10.92 4.56 12.44
C LEU A 216 10.88 4.29 13.95
N GLN A 217 10.06 5.04 14.69
CA GLN A 217 9.85 4.80 16.12
C GLN A 217 9.26 3.41 16.36
N ALA A 218 8.25 3.00 15.59
CA ALA A 218 7.69 1.66 15.67
C ALA A 218 8.74 0.58 15.37
N ALA A 219 9.58 0.80 14.35
CA ALA A 219 10.68 -0.13 14.04
C ALA A 219 11.72 -0.21 15.17
N ASN A 220 12.07 0.93 15.78
CA ASN A 220 12.97 0.96 16.93
C ASN A 220 12.39 0.24 18.16
N SER A 221 11.09 0.36 18.44
CA SER A 221 10.46 -0.40 19.52
C SER A 221 10.53 -1.92 19.29
N ILE A 222 10.37 -2.38 18.06
CA ILE A 222 10.56 -3.81 17.71
C ILE A 222 12.02 -4.24 17.93
N LEU A 223 12.98 -3.41 17.53
CA LEU A 223 14.40 -3.68 17.76
C LEU A 223 14.73 -3.76 19.25
N GLN A 224 14.22 -2.84 20.08
CA GLN A 224 14.40 -2.88 21.53
C GLN A 224 13.76 -4.12 22.17
N ALA A 225 12.60 -4.55 21.70
CA ALA A 225 11.98 -5.80 22.15
C ALA A 225 12.84 -7.03 21.78
N ALA A 226 13.42 -7.05 20.58
CA ALA A 226 14.33 -8.11 20.17
C ALA A 226 15.64 -8.11 20.99
N ASP A 227 16.19 -6.93 21.26
CA ASP A 227 17.44 -6.76 22.03
C ASP A 227 17.25 -7.16 23.50
N SER A 228 16.18 -6.71 24.15
CA SER A 228 15.82 -7.15 25.51
C SER A 228 15.59 -8.66 25.59
N GLN A 229 14.97 -9.25 24.57
CA GLN A 229 14.82 -10.70 24.48
C GLN A 229 16.17 -11.42 24.33
N GLN A 230 17.09 -10.86 23.54
CA GLN A 230 18.45 -11.39 23.40
C GLN A 230 19.24 -11.31 24.71
N GLN A 231 19.13 -10.19 25.43
CA GLN A 231 19.77 -10.02 26.73
C GLN A 231 19.25 -11.05 27.75
N ALA A 232 17.94 -11.28 27.80
CA ALA A 232 17.36 -12.30 28.67
C ALA A 232 17.88 -13.71 28.36
N ILE A 233 18.14 -14.03 27.09
CA ILE A 233 18.75 -15.31 26.69
C ILE A 233 20.21 -15.38 27.17
N ASN A 234 20.99 -14.31 26.98
CA ASN A 234 22.37 -14.23 27.44
C ASN A 234 22.47 -14.41 28.96
N ASP A 235 21.62 -13.74 29.73
CA ASP A 235 21.58 -13.86 31.20
C ASP A 235 21.24 -15.28 31.63
N ARG A 236 20.30 -15.93 30.92
CA ARG A 236 19.90 -17.31 31.19
C ARG A 236 21.02 -18.30 30.84
N LEU A 237 21.72 -18.10 29.74
CA LEU A 237 22.93 -18.86 29.37
C LEU A 237 24.02 -18.71 30.43
N GLN A 238 24.28 -17.49 30.89
CA GLN A 238 25.27 -17.24 31.94
C GLN A 238 24.89 -17.94 33.25
N THR A 239 23.61 -17.93 33.61
CA THR A 239 23.10 -18.64 34.79
C THR A 239 23.33 -20.15 34.66
N PHE A 240 23.07 -20.73 33.48
CA PHE A 240 23.36 -22.14 33.23
C PHE A 240 24.84 -22.45 33.34
N VAL A 241 25.71 -21.67 32.69
CA VAL A 241 27.17 -21.86 32.76
C VAL A 241 27.66 -21.81 34.20
N ASN A 242 27.23 -20.82 34.99
CA ASN A 242 27.61 -20.69 36.40
C ASN A 242 27.11 -21.89 37.24
N ALA A 243 25.89 -22.38 36.99
CA ALA A 243 25.35 -23.56 37.66
C ALA A 243 26.09 -24.85 37.28
N GLY A 244 26.51 -24.98 36.02
CA GLY A 244 27.34 -26.09 35.55
C GLY A 244 28.73 -26.06 36.18
N LEU A 245 29.36 -24.88 36.24
CA LEU A 245 30.66 -24.69 36.88
C LEU A 245 30.60 -25.07 38.38
N ALA A 246 29.57 -24.61 39.10
CA ALA A 246 29.39 -24.96 40.51
C ALA A 246 29.20 -26.47 40.73
N ARG A 247 28.48 -27.15 39.83
CA ARG A 247 28.33 -28.62 39.85
C ARG A 247 29.65 -29.34 39.60
N LEU A 248 30.46 -28.87 38.63
CA LEU A 248 31.78 -29.41 38.35
C LEU A 248 32.72 -29.25 39.56
N SER A 249 32.74 -28.08 40.19
CA SER A 249 33.53 -27.85 41.42
C SER A 249 33.09 -28.74 42.59
N ALA A 250 31.79 -29.02 42.73
CA ALA A 250 31.28 -29.95 43.74
C ALA A 250 31.76 -31.40 43.48
N VAL A 251 31.82 -31.82 42.22
CA VAL A 251 32.34 -33.13 41.83
C VAL A 251 33.83 -33.26 42.12
N GLU A 252 34.65 -32.25 41.78
CA GLU A 252 36.09 -32.23 42.07
C GLU A 252 36.36 -32.29 43.59
N SER A 253 35.55 -31.58 44.40
CA SER A 253 35.65 -31.62 45.86
C SER A 253 35.27 -32.99 46.46
N THR A 254 34.48 -33.80 45.76
CA THR A 254 34.07 -35.14 46.21
C THR A 254 35.05 -36.22 45.75
N GLY A 255 35.96 -35.91 44.81
CA GLY A 255 36.97 -36.82 44.25
C GLY A 255 38.20 -37.09 45.13
N GLY A 256 38.21 -36.59 46.38
CA GLY A 256 39.29 -36.83 47.34
C GLY A 256 39.24 -38.18 48.07
N ALA A 257 38.19 -38.97 47.88
CA ALA A 257 38.09 -40.30 48.47
C ALA A 257 37.36 -41.28 47.55
N VAL A 258 37.89 -42.52 47.52
CA VAL A 258 37.28 -43.76 47.02
C VAL A 258 37.68 -44.18 45.60
N SER A 259 38.45 -45.26 45.60
CA SER A 259 39.13 -45.93 44.48
C SER A 259 38.26 -46.95 43.72
N ASP A 260 36.94 -47.04 43.92
CA ASP A 260 36.10 -48.06 43.26
C ASP A 260 34.66 -47.57 43.03
N CYS A 261 34.33 -46.94 41.89
CA CYS A 261 32.96 -46.45 41.66
C CYS A 261 32.53 -46.37 40.17
N SER A 262 32.28 -47.52 39.53
CA SER A 262 31.56 -47.55 38.23
C SER A 262 30.10 -47.06 38.31
N PRO A 263 29.31 -47.34 39.38
CA PRO A 263 27.92 -46.89 39.48
C PRO A 263 27.75 -45.38 39.74
N ALA A 264 28.63 -44.78 40.56
CA ALA A 264 28.57 -43.36 40.89
C ALA A 264 28.95 -42.48 39.69
N LEU A 265 29.93 -42.91 38.90
CA LEU A 265 30.30 -42.25 37.64
C LEU A 265 29.14 -42.31 36.63
N ALA A 266 28.48 -43.47 36.49
CA ALA A 266 27.32 -43.61 35.62
C ALA A 266 26.12 -42.75 36.05
N ALA A 267 25.89 -42.58 37.37
CA ALA A 267 24.86 -41.69 37.90
C ALA A 267 25.19 -40.20 37.61
N GLN A 268 26.46 -39.83 37.72
CA GLN A 268 26.94 -38.48 37.40
C GLN A 268 26.80 -38.16 35.90
N THR A 269 27.13 -39.10 35.01
CA THR A 269 26.93 -38.94 33.56
C THR A 269 25.46 -38.70 33.21
N LYS A 270 24.54 -39.48 33.80
CA LYS A 270 23.09 -39.27 33.62
C LYS A 270 22.63 -37.89 34.10
N GLN A 271 23.17 -37.43 35.22
CA GLN A 271 22.83 -36.12 35.79
C GLN A 271 23.34 -34.94 34.94
N PHE A 272 24.45 -35.11 34.22
CA PHE A 272 24.94 -34.14 33.24
C PHE A 272 24.11 -34.17 31.96
N ASP A 273 23.76 -35.36 31.44
CA ASP A 273 22.89 -35.49 30.27
C ASP A 273 21.50 -34.88 30.50
N GLU A 274 20.90 -35.10 31.66
CA GLU A 274 19.63 -34.47 32.04
C GLU A 274 19.74 -32.94 32.13
N TRP A 275 20.88 -32.42 32.62
CA TRP A 275 21.14 -30.98 32.68
C TRP A 275 21.32 -30.37 31.28
N ILE A 276 22.04 -31.04 30.37
CA ILE A 276 22.17 -30.63 28.97
C ILE A 276 20.80 -30.62 28.30
N ASN A 277 20.00 -31.69 28.47
CA ASN A 277 18.64 -31.77 27.95
C ASN A 277 17.73 -30.66 28.51
N HIS A 278 17.87 -30.33 29.80
CA HIS A 278 17.14 -29.24 30.43
C HIS A 278 17.54 -27.86 29.88
N ILE A 279 18.82 -27.63 29.58
CA ILE A 279 19.32 -26.41 28.93
C ILE A 279 18.74 -26.29 27.52
N VAL A 280 18.85 -27.35 26.71
CA VAL A 280 18.35 -27.36 25.33
C VAL A 280 16.84 -27.12 25.30
N ALA A 281 16.07 -27.75 26.18
CA ALA A 281 14.63 -27.51 26.31
C ALA A 281 14.30 -26.09 26.80
N SER A 282 15.10 -25.54 27.72
CA SER A 282 14.92 -24.21 28.30
C SER A 282 15.24 -23.07 27.34
N LEU A 283 16.23 -23.25 26.45
CA LEU A 283 16.56 -22.29 25.40
C LEU A 283 15.50 -22.26 24.26
N GLY A 284 14.74 -23.34 24.10
CA GLY A 284 13.57 -23.38 23.21
C GLY A 284 13.91 -23.20 21.72
N ASN A 285 12.86 -23.07 20.88
CA ASN A 285 12.96 -23.03 19.42
C ASN A 285 13.72 -21.78 18.91
N ILE A 286 15.01 -21.95 18.64
CA ILE A 286 15.87 -20.93 18.03
C ILE A 286 15.38 -20.51 16.62
N SER A 287 14.51 -21.30 15.98
CA SER A 287 13.92 -20.98 14.67
C SER A 287 12.97 -19.78 14.68
N LYS A 288 12.42 -19.38 15.85
CA LYS A 288 11.57 -18.18 15.96
C LYS A 288 12.34 -16.88 15.70
N PHE A 289 13.67 -16.90 15.87
CA PHE A 289 14.57 -15.75 15.70
C PHE A 289 14.92 -15.46 14.24
N ALA A 290 15.02 -16.47 13.38
CA ALA A 290 15.28 -16.30 11.95
C ALA A 290 14.18 -15.47 11.27
N ARG A 291 12.93 -15.62 11.73
CA ARG A 291 11.76 -14.90 11.18
C ARG A 291 11.68 -13.43 11.62
N ALA A 292 12.09 -13.12 12.85
CA ALA A 292 12.14 -11.74 13.35
C ALA A 292 13.27 -10.94 12.68
N SER A 293 14.45 -11.55 12.53
CA SER A 293 15.61 -10.93 11.86
C SER A 293 15.35 -10.65 10.37
N THR A 294 14.71 -11.60 9.66
CA THR A 294 14.32 -11.41 8.25
C THR A 294 13.21 -10.37 8.07
N ALA A 295 12.21 -10.34 8.96
CA ALA A 295 11.16 -9.31 8.94
C ALA A 295 11.70 -7.90 9.19
N VAL A 296 12.66 -7.75 10.11
CA VAL A 296 13.34 -6.48 10.40
C VAL A 296 14.25 -6.05 9.25
N SER A 297 15.02 -6.98 8.67
CA SER A 297 15.89 -6.71 7.51
C SER A 297 15.10 -6.26 6.29
N CYS A 298 14.01 -6.97 5.96
CA CYS A 298 13.13 -6.63 4.84
C CYS A 298 12.51 -5.23 5.04
N ARG A 299 12.04 -4.91 6.25
CA ARG A 299 11.43 -3.61 6.57
C ARG A 299 12.45 -2.45 6.56
N ARG A 300 13.72 -2.70 6.90
CA ARG A 300 14.81 -1.70 6.81
C ARG A 300 15.24 -1.41 5.38
N SER A 301 15.17 -2.41 4.50
CA SER A 301 15.44 -2.23 3.06
C SER A 301 14.34 -1.42 2.38
N THR A 302 13.07 -1.63 2.76
CA THR A 302 11.95 -0.84 2.23
C THR A 302 12.00 0.63 2.66
N THR A 303 12.47 0.93 3.88
CA THR A 303 12.61 2.34 4.33
C THR A 303 13.78 3.05 3.65
N LYS A 304 14.89 2.36 3.36
CA LYS A 304 15.99 2.92 2.56
C LYS A 304 15.53 3.30 1.15
N PHE A 305 14.87 2.38 0.44
CA PHE A 305 14.35 2.62 -0.90
C PHE A 305 13.38 3.80 -0.97
N ASN A 306 12.47 3.91 0.01
CA ASN A 306 11.52 5.02 0.10
C ASN A 306 12.18 6.37 0.47
N ASN A 307 13.37 6.34 1.07
CA ASN A 307 14.12 7.57 1.38
C ASN A 307 14.88 8.07 0.15
N GLU A 308 15.45 7.16 -0.62
CA GLU A 308 16.12 7.45 -1.89
C GLU A 308 15.15 8.00 -2.94
N GLN A 309 13.95 7.44 -3.07
CA GLN A 309 12.91 8.01 -3.96
C GLN A 309 12.52 9.45 -3.58
N LEU A 310 12.42 9.75 -2.29
CA LEU A 310 12.07 11.10 -1.83
C LEU A 310 13.20 12.11 -2.03
N LEU A 311 14.46 11.67 -1.99
CA LEU A 311 15.60 12.52 -2.37
C LEU A 311 15.67 12.75 -3.89
N SER A 312 15.28 11.76 -4.70
CA SER A 312 15.20 11.90 -6.16
C SER A 312 14.11 12.90 -6.57
N SER A 313 12.90 12.78 -6.00
CA SER A 313 11.81 13.74 -6.23
C SER A 313 12.19 15.17 -5.79
N ARG A 314 12.98 15.32 -4.73
CA ARG A 314 13.47 16.63 -4.27
C ARG A 314 14.44 17.29 -5.26
N MET A 315 15.25 16.52 -5.99
CA MET A 315 16.15 17.07 -7.01
C MET A 315 15.39 17.45 -8.28
N GLU A 316 14.42 16.63 -8.70
CA GLU A 316 13.59 16.92 -9.88
C GLU A 316 12.72 18.18 -9.67
N ASP A 317 12.16 18.36 -8.48
CA ASP A 317 11.38 19.55 -8.12
C ASP A 317 12.26 20.81 -8.07
N ALA A 318 13.52 20.69 -7.63
CA ALA A 318 14.45 21.82 -7.61
C ALA A 318 14.91 22.24 -9.03
N GLU A 319 15.10 21.28 -9.94
CA GLU A 319 15.41 21.58 -11.35
C GLU A 319 14.25 22.21 -12.11
N LEU A 320 13.01 21.81 -11.83
CA LEU A 320 11.82 22.43 -12.43
C LEU A 320 11.64 23.88 -11.97
N GLN A 321 11.94 24.16 -10.70
CA GLN A 321 11.83 25.48 -10.13
C GLN A 321 12.91 26.46 -10.64
N ASP A 322 14.08 25.97 -11.03
CA ASP A 322 15.16 26.78 -11.65
C ASP A 322 14.92 27.04 -13.15
N ARG A 323 14.10 26.21 -13.82
CA ARG A 323 13.66 26.42 -15.20
C ARG A 323 12.48 27.37 -15.35
N GLU A 324 11.61 27.49 -14.35
CA GLU A 324 10.47 28.43 -14.36
C GLU A 324 10.86 29.88 -14.02
N VAL A 325 12.08 30.10 -13.53
CA VAL A 325 12.59 31.43 -13.11
C VAL A 325 13.49 32.09 -14.16
N ARG A 326 13.85 31.38 -15.24
CA ARG A 326 14.56 31.93 -16.42
C ARG A 326 13.60 32.24 -17.56
#